data_AF-A0A914MJU5-F1
#
_entry.id   AF-A0A914MJU5-F1
#
_cell.length_a   1.000
_cell.length_b   1.000
_cell.length_c   1.000
_cell.angle_alpha   90.00
_cell.angle_beta   90.00
_cell.angle_gamma   90.00
#
_symmetry.space_group_name_H-M   'P 1'
#
loop_
_entity.id
_entity.type
_entity.pdbx_description
1 polymer ?
#
loop_
_entity_poly.entity_id
_entity_poly.type
_entity_poly.pdbx_seq_one_letter_code
_entity_poly.pdbx_strand_id
1 'polypeptide(L)'
;MIFRSQKTKILRLIEHGKKEDAKLVTRGGKNGKEVNNGYFIQPIIFSDVKSEMKFAQEEIFGPSTKTRIAEVLYGDKTDFVADVKAASDAFKLGSEWRRMDASASGLLLNKLASLIERDAVELASLETMDNGKPYKDAYLADLPLSIAV
;
A
#
# COMPACT_ATOMS: atom_id res chain seq x y z
N MET A 1 -0.85 -17.54 -0.18
CA MET A 1 -1.71 -18.59 -0.78
C MET A 1 -3.15 -18.19 -0.51
N ILE A 2 -4.05 -18.26 -1.50
CA ILE A 2 -5.39 -17.67 -1.41
C ILE A 2 -6.49 -18.73 -1.55
N PHE A 3 -7.66 -18.44 -0.97
CA PHE A 3 -8.83 -19.31 -1.07
C PHE A 3 -9.52 -19.23 -2.44
N ARG A 4 -10.36 -20.22 -2.75
CA ARG A 4 -11.10 -20.28 -4.04
C ARG A 4 -11.93 -19.02 -4.32
N SER A 5 -12.57 -18.46 -3.28
CA SER A 5 -13.36 -17.22 -3.38
C SER A 5 -12.51 -16.01 -3.77
N GLN A 6 -11.33 -15.86 -3.16
CA GLN A 6 -10.36 -14.81 -3.47
C GLN A 6 -9.77 -14.98 -4.88
N LYS A 7 -9.45 -16.23 -5.29
CA LYS A 7 -9.02 -16.52 -6.67
C LYS A 7 -10.04 -16.07 -7.70
N THR A 8 -11.32 -16.39 -7.51
CA THR A 8 -12.38 -15.97 -8.45
C THR A 8 -12.49 -14.46 -8.54
N LYS A 9 -12.31 -13.73 -7.42
CA LYS A 9 -12.32 -12.26 -7.40
C LYS A 9 -11.13 -11.68 -8.17
N ILE A 10 -9.92 -12.15 -7.88
CA ILE A 10 -8.70 -11.68 -8.56
C ILE A 10 -8.77 -11.94 -10.07
N LEU A 11 -9.25 -13.13 -10.48
CA LEU A 11 -9.45 -13.43 -11.91
C LEU A 11 -10.44 -12.49 -12.59
N ARG A 12 -11.52 -12.09 -11.90
CA ARG A 12 -12.46 -11.09 -12.45
C ARG A 12 -11.83 -9.71 -12.59
N LEU A 13 -11.05 -9.26 -11.61
CA LEU A 13 -10.35 -7.96 -11.67
C LEU A 13 -9.38 -7.90 -12.85
N ILE A 14 -8.63 -8.97 -13.11
CA ILE A 14 -7.73 -9.06 -14.27
C ILE A 14 -8.49 -8.90 -15.58
N GLU A 15 -9.64 -9.58 -15.72
CA GLU A 15 -10.46 -9.50 -16.93
C GLU A 15 -11.08 -8.11 -17.10
N HIS A 16 -11.40 -7.41 -16.01
CA HIS A 16 -11.82 -6.02 -16.06
C HIS A 16 -10.68 -5.09 -16.49
N GLY A 17 -9.48 -5.22 -15.90
CA GLY A 17 -8.33 -4.41 -16.29
C GLY A 17 -7.95 -4.56 -17.76
N LYS A 18 -8.00 -5.78 -18.30
CA LYS A 18 -7.81 -6.03 -19.74
C LYS A 18 -8.89 -5.38 -20.62
N LYS A 19 -10.14 -5.32 -20.16
CA LYS A 19 -11.25 -4.68 -20.90
C LYS A 19 -11.16 -3.17 -20.90
N GLU A 20 -10.59 -2.59 -19.85
CA GLU A 20 -10.42 -1.14 -19.69
C GLU A 20 -9.10 -0.64 -20.32
N ASP A 21 -8.48 -1.44 -21.18
CA ASP A 21 -7.25 -1.12 -21.93
C ASP A 21 -6.00 -0.93 -21.05
N ALA A 22 -6.03 -1.44 -19.81
CA ALA A 22 -4.84 -1.51 -18.98
C ALA A 22 -3.89 -2.59 -19.55
N LYS A 23 -2.63 -2.22 -19.76
CA LYS A 23 -1.66 -3.11 -20.37
C LYS A 23 -1.07 -4.05 -19.33
N LEU A 24 -1.36 -5.34 -19.46
CA LEU A 24 -0.78 -6.36 -18.59
C LEU A 24 0.72 -6.53 -18.89
N VAL A 25 1.59 -6.12 -17.96
CA VAL A 25 3.05 -6.16 -18.10
C VAL A 25 3.60 -7.55 -17.76
N THR A 26 2.97 -8.24 -16.82
CA THR A 26 3.39 -9.56 -16.35
C THR A 26 2.74 -10.69 -17.14
N ARG A 27 3.45 -11.83 -17.28
CA ARG A 27 2.85 -13.08 -17.79
C ARG A 27 1.86 -13.73 -16.79
N GLY A 28 1.70 -13.16 -15.60
CA GLY A 28 0.78 -13.61 -14.56
C GLY A 28 -0.67 -13.30 -14.95
N GLY A 29 -1.32 -14.27 -15.58
CA GLY A 29 -2.75 -14.18 -15.94
C GLY A 29 -3.39 -15.55 -16.17
N LYS A 30 -2.69 -16.63 -15.83
CA LYS A 30 -3.23 -18.00 -15.89
C LYS A 30 -3.93 -18.34 -14.58
N ASN A 31 -4.87 -19.29 -14.64
CA ASN A 31 -5.86 -19.72 -13.63
C ASN A 31 -5.42 -19.94 -12.17
N GLY A 32 -4.25 -19.50 -11.72
CA GLY A 32 -3.66 -19.80 -10.43
C GLY A 32 -3.24 -21.27 -10.37
N LYS A 33 -2.02 -21.54 -9.91
CA LYS A 33 -1.59 -22.92 -9.64
C LYS A 33 -2.24 -23.37 -8.34
N GLU A 34 -2.88 -24.54 -8.34
CA GLU A 34 -3.34 -25.16 -7.10
C GLU A 34 -2.14 -25.69 -6.32
N VAL A 35 -2.04 -25.31 -5.05
CA VAL A 35 -0.94 -25.67 -4.15
C VAL A 35 -1.55 -25.84 -2.76
N ASN A 36 -1.34 -27.01 -2.12
CA ASN A 36 -1.76 -27.30 -0.74
C ASN A 36 -3.19 -26.83 -0.39
N ASN A 37 -4.22 -27.31 -1.12
CA ASN A 37 -5.63 -26.94 -0.92
C ASN A 37 -5.97 -25.43 -1.08
N GLY A 38 -5.03 -24.63 -1.58
CA GLY A 38 -5.23 -23.23 -1.93
C GLY A 38 -4.76 -22.93 -3.35
N TYR A 39 -4.82 -21.66 -3.73
CA TYR A 39 -4.34 -21.19 -5.03
C TYR A 39 -3.18 -20.22 -4.88
N PHE A 40 -2.25 -20.30 -5.81
CA PHE A 40 -1.17 -19.33 -6.01
C PHE A 40 -1.36 -18.65 -7.35
N ILE A 41 -1.65 -17.36 -7.33
CA ILE A 41 -1.70 -16.51 -8.52
C ILE A 41 -0.35 -15.80 -8.61
N GLN A 42 0.30 -15.88 -9.77
CA GLN A 42 1.54 -15.14 -10.00
C GLN A 42 1.28 -13.64 -9.90
N PRO A 43 2.25 -12.84 -9.42
CA PRO A 43 2.12 -11.38 -9.39
C PRO A 43 1.70 -10.81 -10.73
N ILE A 44 0.79 -9.84 -10.68
CA ILE A 44 0.13 -9.23 -11.83
C ILE A 44 0.39 -7.75 -11.77
N ILE A 45 1.01 -7.19 -12.81
CA ILE A 45 1.26 -5.75 -12.90
C ILE A 45 0.62 -5.24 -14.18
N PHE A 46 -0.23 -4.23 -14.05
CA PHE A 46 -0.75 -3.46 -15.16
C PHE A 46 0.03 -2.15 -15.30
N SER A 47 0.35 -1.76 -16.53
CA SER A 47 0.79 -0.41 -16.89
C SER A 47 -0.35 0.35 -17.55
N ASP A 48 -0.20 1.68 -17.61
CA ASP A 48 -1.16 2.58 -18.26
C ASP A 48 -2.55 2.58 -17.59
N VAL A 49 -2.57 2.29 -16.29
CA VAL A 49 -3.77 2.34 -15.45
C VAL A 49 -4.20 3.79 -15.28
N LYS A 50 -5.46 4.09 -15.59
CA LYS A 50 -6.06 5.41 -15.40
C LYS A 50 -6.94 5.41 -14.16
N SER A 51 -7.05 6.55 -13.48
CA SER A 51 -7.77 6.68 -12.21
C SER A 51 -9.28 6.41 -12.34
N GLU A 52 -9.85 6.49 -13.54
CA GLU A 52 -11.26 6.20 -13.80
C GLU A 52 -11.54 4.69 -13.95
N MET A 53 -10.50 3.86 -14.02
CA MET A 53 -10.62 2.42 -14.19
C MET A 53 -11.21 1.78 -12.94
N LYS A 54 -12.17 0.88 -13.15
CA LYS A 54 -12.98 0.30 -12.06
C LYS A 54 -12.12 -0.55 -11.12
N PHE A 55 -11.13 -1.28 -11.64
CA PHE A 55 -10.25 -2.09 -10.80
C PHE A 55 -9.25 -1.24 -10.00
N ALA A 56 -8.83 -0.08 -10.52
CA ALA A 56 -7.98 0.88 -9.80
C ALA A 56 -8.75 1.51 -8.63
N GLN A 57 -10.05 1.72 -8.80
CA GLN A 57 -10.94 2.15 -7.73
C GLN A 57 -11.30 1.00 -6.79
N GLU A 58 -11.40 -0.24 -7.30
CA GLU A 58 -11.81 -1.40 -6.51
C GLU A 58 -10.74 -1.90 -5.53
N GLU A 59 -9.47 -1.57 -5.76
CA GLU A 59 -8.36 -1.90 -4.85
C GLU A 59 -8.33 -0.99 -3.61
N ILE A 60 -8.93 0.22 -3.69
CA ILE A 60 -9.15 1.14 -2.56
C ILE A 60 -10.28 0.63 -1.63
N PHE A 61 -11.09 -0.33 -2.09
CA PHE A 61 -12.06 -0.99 -1.24
C PHE A 61 -11.36 -2.12 -0.48
N GLY A 62 -11.10 -1.88 0.80
CA GLY A 62 -10.61 -2.88 1.74
C GLY A 62 -11.21 -4.27 1.46
N PRO A 63 -10.37 -5.32 1.36
CA PRO A 63 -10.78 -6.60 0.76
C PRO A 63 -11.88 -7.33 1.53
N SER A 64 -12.14 -6.91 2.78
CA SER A 64 -13.09 -7.49 3.73
C SER A 64 -14.52 -6.95 3.59
N THR A 65 -14.73 -5.65 3.39
CA THR A 65 -16.07 -5.03 3.49
C THR A 65 -16.63 -4.50 2.18
N LYS A 66 -15.82 -4.38 1.11
CA LYS A 66 -16.23 -3.78 -0.19
C LYS A 66 -16.88 -2.40 -0.05
N THR A 67 -16.63 -1.71 1.06
CA THR A 67 -17.19 -0.40 1.36
C THR A 67 -16.09 0.63 1.14
N ARG A 68 -16.44 1.78 0.55
CA ARG A 68 -15.49 2.89 0.35
C ARG A 68 -14.94 3.34 1.70
N ILE A 69 -13.64 3.19 1.90
CA ILE A 69 -12.95 3.64 3.13
C ILE A 69 -12.67 5.14 3.04
N ALA A 70 -12.06 5.58 1.94
CA ALA A 70 -11.77 6.99 1.66
C ALA A 70 -11.71 7.25 0.15
N GLU A 71 -11.72 8.53 -0.23
CA GLU A 71 -11.24 8.97 -1.54
C GLU A 71 -9.78 9.37 -1.39
N VAL A 72 -8.88 8.71 -2.10
CA VAL A 72 -7.45 8.98 -2.07
C VAL A 72 -7.05 9.60 -3.40
N LEU A 73 -6.27 10.68 -3.36
CA LEU A 73 -5.74 11.30 -4.57
C LEU A 73 -4.71 10.36 -5.21
N TYR A 74 -4.89 10.11 -6.50
CA TYR A 74 -3.90 9.39 -7.29
C TYR A 74 -2.86 10.38 -7.79
N GLY A 75 -1.63 10.28 -7.26
CA GLY A 75 -0.55 11.18 -7.65
C GLY A 75 -0.26 11.08 -9.15
N ASP A 76 -0.21 12.24 -9.82
CA ASP A 76 0.13 12.31 -11.23
C ASP A 76 1.61 12.65 -11.47
N LYS A 77 2.02 12.75 -12.74
CA LYS A 77 3.41 13.07 -13.10
C LYS A 77 3.85 14.45 -12.61
N THR A 78 2.93 15.40 -12.44
CA THR A 78 3.21 16.75 -11.98
C THR A 78 3.37 16.81 -10.46
N ASP A 79 2.56 16.05 -9.71
CA ASP A 79 2.70 15.87 -8.26
C ASP A 79 4.07 15.27 -7.92
N PHE A 80 4.49 14.25 -8.68
CA PHE A 80 5.80 13.62 -8.49
C PHE A 80 6.98 14.60 -8.60
N VAL A 81 6.94 15.55 -9.54
CA VAL A 81 8.02 16.54 -9.71
C VAL A 81 8.07 17.49 -8.52
N ALA A 82 6.93 17.90 -7.99
CA ALA A 82 6.85 18.75 -6.81
C ALA A 82 7.41 18.03 -5.57
N ASP A 83 7.04 16.76 -5.38
CA ASP A 83 7.51 15.93 -4.25
C ASP A 83 9.03 15.72 -4.30
N VAL A 84 9.57 15.39 -5.49
CA VAL A 84 11.01 15.23 -5.68
C VAL A 84 11.75 16.55 -5.41
N LYS A 85 11.19 17.68 -5.83
CA LYS A 85 11.78 18.99 -5.56
C LYS A 85 11.78 19.30 -4.06
N ALA A 86 10.68 19.04 -3.35
CA ALA A 86 10.59 19.25 -1.91
C ALA A 86 11.59 18.39 -1.14
N ALA A 87 11.71 17.10 -1.49
CA ALA A 87 12.69 16.19 -0.89
C ALA A 87 14.14 16.65 -1.18
N SER A 88 14.42 17.08 -2.42
CA SER A 88 15.73 17.63 -2.81
C SER A 88 16.06 18.90 -2.03
N ASP A 89 15.12 19.83 -1.89
CA ASP A 89 15.29 21.07 -1.14
C ASP A 89 15.57 20.80 0.35
N ALA A 90 14.87 19.85 0.96
CA ALA A 90 15.12 19.42 2.33
C ALA A 90 16.52 18.80 2.51
N PHE A 91 17.14 18.26 1.45
CA PHE A 91 18.44 17.60 1.50
C PHE A 91 19.63 18.46 1.03
N LYS A 92 19.37 19.70 0.59
CA LYS A 92 20.42 20.65 0.17
C LYS A 92 21.40 20.97 1.29
N LEU A 93 22.65 21.23 0.92
CA LEU A 93 23.67 21.64 1.89
C LEU A 93 23.22 22.93 2.61
N GLY A 94 23.25 22.91 3.93
CA GLY A 94 22.80 24.04 4.74
C GLY A 94 21.30 24.07 5.06
N SER A 95 20.51 23.10 4.58
CA SER A 95 19.11 22.94 5.01
C SER A 95 19.02 22.59 6.49
N GLU A 96 17.87 22.84 7.12
CA GLU A 96 17.65 22.52 8.54
C GLU A 96 17.90 21.04 8.83
N TRP A 97 17.37 20.14 7.99
CA TRP A 97 17.57 18.70 8.13
C TRP A 97 19.04 18.29 8.02
N ARG A 98 19.82 18.90 7.11
CA ARG A 98 21.24 18.59 6.92
C ARG A 98 22.15 19.19 7.98
N ARG A 99 21.71 20.27 8.63
CA ARG A 99 22.45 20.95 9.70
C ARG A 99 22.13 20.42 11.09
N MET A 100 21.06 19.63 11.21
CA MET A 100 20.63 19.06 12.47
C MET A 100 21.70 18.11 13.02
N ASP A 101 21.95 18.21 14.32
CA ASP A 101 22.80 17.24 15.00
C ASP A 101 22.19 15.85 14.92
N ALA A 102 23.03 14.83 14.76
CA ALA A 102 22.56 13.44 14.65
C ALA A 102 21.71 13.01 15.86
N SER A 103 22.01 13.53 17.06
CA SER A 103 21.24 13.30 18.27
C SER A 103 19.85 13.93 18.22
N ALA A 104 19.73 15.16 17.68
CA ALA A 104 18.45 15.84 17.52
C ALA A 104 17.56 15.10 16.50
N SER A 105 18.13 14.60 15.40
CA SER A 105 17.41 13.74 14.45
C SER A 105 16.94 12.44 15.12
N GLY A 106 17.77 11.84 15.98
CA GLY A 106 17.39 10.68 16.77
C GLY A 106 16.24 10.94 17.74
N LEU A 107 16.18 12.12 18.36
CA LEU A 107 15.06 12.53 19.22
C LEU A 107 13.75 12.66 18.44
N LEU A 108 13.81 13.21 17.22
CA LEU A 108 12.63 13.31 16.35
C LEU A 108 12.12 11.92 15.95
N LEU A 109 13.00 10.97 15.64
CA LEU A 109 12.63 9.58 15.34
C LEU A 109 11.99 8.88 16.55
N ASN A 110 12.56 9.04 17.75
CA ASN A 110 11.96 8.51 18.97
C ASN A 110 10.60 9.15 19.27
N LYS A 111 10.45 10.44 18.97
CA LYS A 111 9.16 11.12 19.12
C LYS A 111 8.12 10.57 18.14
N LEU A 112 8.52 10.30 16.89
CA LEU A 112 7.65 9.64 15.91
C LEU A 112 7.23 8.25 16.39
N ALA A 113 8.16 7.42 16.85
CA ALA A 113 7.87 6.11 17.43
C ALA A 113 6.86 6.21 18.59
N SER A 114 7.03 7.17 19.49
CA SER A 114 6.10 7.41 20.61
C SER A 114 4.70 7.82 20.15
N LEU A 115 4.59 8.56 19.04
CA LEU A 115 3.30 8.96 18.46
C LEU A 115 2.62 7.77 17.77
N ILE A 116 3.38 6.93 17.08
CA ILE A 116 2.87 5.69 16.48
C ILE A 116 2.36 4.75 17.58
N GLU A 117 3.11 4.59 18.68
CA GLU A 117 2.70 3.78 19.83
C GLU A 117 1.42 4.32 20.49
N ARG A 118 1.32 5.65 20.66
CA ARG A 118 0.11 6.31 21.19
C ARG A 118 -1.12 5.97 20.35
N ASP A 119 -0.99 5.99 19.02
CA ASP A 119 -2.10 5.83 18.08
C ASP A 119 -2.21 4.39 17.54
N ALA A 120 -1.54 3.43 18.17
CA ALA A 120 -1.39 2.07 17.64
C ALA A 120 -2.71 1.35 17.38
N VAL A 121 -3.74 1.58 18.21
CA VAL A 121 -5.06 0.98 18.02
C VAL A 121 -5.73 1.48 16.74
N GLU A 122 -5.64 2.78 16.46
CA GLU A 122 -6.22 3.38 15.26
C GLU A 122 -5.45 2.94 14.02
N LEU A 123 -4.12 3.01 14.07
CA LEU A 123 -3.25 2.58 12.97
C LEU A 123 -3.43 1.09 12.63
N ALA A 124 -3.54 0.21 13.63
CA ALA A 124 -3.79 -1.22 13.38
C ALA A 124 -5.18 -1.47 12.78
N SER A 125 -6.17 -0.67 13.18
CA SER A 125 -7.53 -0.74 12.62
C SER A 125 -7.53 -0.30 11.16
N LEU A 126 -6.84 0.79 10.83
CA LEU A 126 -6.67 1.29 9.46
C LEU A 126 -5.94 0.27 8.58
N GLU A 127 -4.81 -0.28 9.04
CA GLU A 127 -4.05 -1.31 8.31
C GLU A 127 -4.90 -2.57 8.06
N THR A 128 -5.71 -2.97 9.03
CA THR A 128 -6.66 -4.09 8.92
C THR A 128 -7.75 -3.80 7.89
N MET A 129 -8.29 -2.58 7.89
CA MET A 129 -9.33 -2.18 6.96
C MET A 129 -8.81 -2.10 5.53
N ASP A 130 -7.63 -1.51 5.34
CA ASP A 130 -7.03 -1.28 4.02
C ASP A 130 -6.49 -2.58 3.41
N ASN A 131 -5.67 -3.33 4.15
CA ASN A 131 -5.00 -4.53 3.64
C ASN A 131 -5.80 -5.82 3.88
N GLY A 132 -6.75 -5.82 4.83
CA GLY A 132 -7.57 -6.99 5.17
C GLY A 132 -6.90 -8.04 6.02
N LYS A 133 -5.71 -7.76 6.58
CA LYS A 133 -5.04 -8.65 7.53
C LYS A 133 -5.79 -8.70 8.86
N PRO A 134 -5.69 -9.78 9.65
CA PRO A 134 -6.26 -9.81 10.98
C PRO A 134 -5.73 -8.67 11.87
N TYR A 135 -6.61 -8.03 12.63
CA TYR A 135 -6.24 -6.96 13.58
C TYR A 135 -5.09 -7.36 14.51
N LYS A 136 -5.08 -8.61 14.96
CA LYS A 136 -4.01 -9.13 15.82
C LYS A 136 -2.65 -9.10 15.13
N ASP A 137 -2.58 -9.36 13.83
CA ASP A 137 -1.33 -9.35 13.08
C ASP A 137 -0.85 -7.89 12.89
N ALA A 138 -1.75 -6.98 12.53
CA ALA A 138 -1.45 -5.55 12.43
C ALA A 138 -0.95 -4.96 13.77
N TYR A 139 -1.63 -5.29 14.87
CA TYR A 139 -1.34 -4.73 16.20
C TYR A 139 -0.14 -5.39 16.90
N LEU A 140 0.05 -6.71 16.75
CA LEU A 140 1.08 -7.44 17.49
C LEU A 140 2.37 -7.67 16.68
N ALA A 141 2.35 -7.51 15.36
CA ALA A 141 3.54 -7.67 14.52
C ALA A 141 3.91 -6.38 13.80
N ASP A 142 3.03 -5.85 12.94
CA ASP A 142 3.41 -4.77 12.02
C ASP A 142 3.76 -3.46 12.74
N LEU A 143 2.92 -3.03 13.69
CA LEU A 143 3.20 -1.81 14.46
C LEU A 143 4.43 -1.95 15.37
N PRO A 144 4.59 -3.02 16.17
CA PRO A 144 5.80 -3.21 16.96
C PRO A 144 7.08 -3.23 16.12
N LEU A 145 7.07 -3.86 14.94
CA LEU A 145 8.22 -3.88 14.03
C LEU A 145 8.50 -2.50 13.40
N SER A 146 7.48 -1.64 13.26
CA SER A 146 7.63 -0.28 12.75
C SER A 146 8.14 0.71 13.80
N ILE A 147 7.85 0.45 15.08
CA ILE A 147 8.28 1.27 16.23
C ILE A 147 9.70 0.90 16.66
N ALA A 148 10.06 -0.38 16.60
CA ALA A 148 11.37 -0.87 17.00
C ALA A 148 12.43 -0.54 15.94
N VAL A 149 12.95 0.69 15.97
CA VAL A 149 14.09 1.17 15.17
C VAL A 149 15.18 1.71 16.08
#